data_AF-A0A0B5BCH9-F1
#
_entry.id   AF-A0A0B5BCH9-F1
#
_cell.length_a   1.000
_cell.length_b   1.000
_cell.length_c   1.000
_cell.angle_alpha   90.00
_cell.angle_beta   90.00
_cell.angle_gamma   90.00
#
_symmetry.space_group_name_H-M   'P 1'
#
loop_
_entity.id
_entity.type
_entity.pdbx_description
1 polymer ?
#
loop_
_entity_poly.entity_id
_entity_poly.type
_entity_poly.pdbx_seq_one_letter_code
_entity_poly.pdbx_strand_id
1 'polypeptide(L)'
;MNKLIATLAFTLIAAGTALAADTVTFPAKNGAVTFDHKKHQQIAGDCKTCHEKGPGKIEGFGKDWAHKTCKGCHEQKKAGPTKCGECHKK
;
A
#
# COMPACT_ATOMS: atom_id res chain seq x y z
N MET A 1 35.79 -14.31 -40.99
CA MET A 1 36.90 -14.24 -40.03
C MET A 1 36.53 -13.25 -38.94
N ASN A 2 36.45 -13.75 -37.71
CA ASN A 2 36.25 -13.06 -36.43
C ASN A 2 36.51 -11.56 -36.42
N LYS A 3 35.57 -10.78 -35.85
CA LYS A 3 35.79 -10.18 -34.52
C LYS A 3 34.48 -10.17 -33.72
N LEU A 4 34.55 -10.93 -32.65
CA LEU A 4 33.64 -11.02 -31.52
C LEU A 4 33.72 -9.75 -30.65
N ILE A 5 32.64 -9.47 -29.90
CA ILE A 5 32.60 -8.80 -28.57
C ILE A 5 32.79 -7.26 -28.62
N ALA A 6 32.00 -6.38 -27.97
CA ALA A 6 31.26 -6.51 -26.73
C ALA A 6 29.95 -5.71 -26.74
N THR A 7 28.88 -6.42 -26.41
CA THR A 7 27.63 -5.90 -25.88
C THR A 7 27.90 -5.23 -24.54
N LEU A 8 27.76 -3.91 -24.43
CA LEU A 8 27.45 -3.26 -23.15
C LEU A 8 26.05 -2.64 -23.27
N ALA A 9 25.04 -3.51 -23.27
CA ALA A 9 23.73 -3.11 -22.82
C ALA A 9 23.88 -2.83 -21.32
N PHE A 10 23.99 -1.55 -20.98
CA PHE A 10 23.93 -1.08 -19.61
C PHE A 10 22.50 -1.34 -19.12
N THR A 11 22.22 -2.58 -18.71
CA THR A 11 21.01 -2.91 -17.99
C THR A 11 21.11 -2.17 -16.67
N LEU A 12 20.45 -1.02 -16.59
CA LEU A 12 20.04 -0.41 -15.35
C LEU A 12 19.21 -1.46 -14.60
N ILE A 13 19.88 -2.26 -13.78
CA ILE A 13 19.23 -2.95 -12.67
C ILE A 13 18.88 -1.83 -11.70
N ALA A 14 17.76 -1.16 -11.96
CA ALA A 14 17.02 -0.52 -10.90
C ALA A 14 16.54 -1.66 -10.01
N ALA A 15 17.38 -2.05 -9.06
CA ALA A 15 16.94 -2.76 -7.88
C ALA A 15 16.00 -1.79 -7.17
N GLY A 16 14.73 -1.81 -7.60
CA GLY A 16 13.67 -1.00 -7.04
C GLY A 16 13.50 -1.44 -5.60
N THR A 17 14.17 -0.75 -4.68
CA THR A 17 13.65 -0.66 -3.33
C THR A 17 12.23 -0.15 -3.50
N ALA A 18 11.25 -1.02 -3.28
CA ALA A 18 9.87 -0.64 -3.20
C ALA A 18 9.74 0.26 -1.97
N LEU A 19 10.10 1.54 -2.13
CA LEU A 19 9.91 2.55 -1.11
C LEU A 19 8.42 2.57 -0.82
N ALA A 20 8.07 2.23 0.43
CA ALA A 20 6.72 2.38 0.90
C ALA A 20 6.30 3.85 0.69
N ALA A 21 5.30 4.09 -0.15
CA ALA A 21 4.80 5.44 -0.36
C ALA A 21 4.27 5.99 0.97
N ASP A 22 4.60 7.25 1.28
CA ASP A 22 4.14 7.93 2.49
C ASP A 22 2.60 8.03 2.50
N THR A 23 2.01 8.22 1.31
CA THR A 23 0.56 8.25 1.10
C THR A 23 0.19 7.42 -0.13
N VAL A 24 -0.94 6.72 -0.06
CA VAL A 24 -1.47 5.87 -1.13
C VAL A 24 -2.92 6.26 -1.41
N THR A 25 -3.28 6.45 -2.67
CA THR A 25 -4.68 6.71 -3.07
C THR A 25 -5.27 5.47 -3.69
N PHE A 26 -6.38 5.00 -3.13
CA PHE A 26 -7.17 3.89 -3.65
C PHE A 26 -8.36 4.44 -4.46
N PRO A 27 -8.40 4.23 -5.78
CA PRO A 27 -9.56 4.61 -6.58
C PRO A 27 -10.75 3.73 -6.21
N ALA A 28 -11.91 4.35 -6.00
CA ALA A 28 -13.17 3.65 -5.76
C ALA A 28 -14.33 4.42 -6.39
N LYS A 29 -15.36 3.68 -6.85
CA LYS A 29 -16.51 4.24 -7.57
C LYS A 29 -17.30 5.27 -6.76
N ASN A 30 -17.26 5.18 -5.43
CA ASN A 30 -17.97 6.03 -4.49
C ASN A 30 -17.12 7.19 -3.95
N GLY A 31 -15.92 7.41 -4.47
CA GLY A 31 -14.96 8.42 -4.00
C GLY A 31 -13.63 7.77 -3.66
N ALA A 32 -12.53 8.41 -4.06
CA ALA A 32 -11.19 7.91 -3.78
C ALA A 32 -10.91 7.93 -2.26
N VAL A 33 -10.11 6.98 -1.81
CA VAL A 33 -9.66 6.90 -0.41
C VAL A 33 -8.17 7.19 -0.37
N THR A 34 -7.80 8.28 0.28
CA THR A 34 -6.39 8.63 0.52
C THR A 34 -5.96 8.05 1.87
N PHE A 35 -4.93 7.23 1.85
CA PHE A 35 -4.39 6.52 3.00
C PHE A 35 -2.98 7.01 3.30
N ASP A 36 -2.81 7.68 4.44
CA ASP A 36 -1.51 8.10 4.96
C ASP A 36 -0.79 6.89 5.58
N HIS A 37 -0.08 6.14 4.74
CA HIS A 37 0.57 4.89 5.13
C HIS A 37 1.66 5.12 6.18
N LYS A 38 2.42 6.21 6.08
CA LYS A 38 3.47 6.57 7.05
C LYS A 38 2.91 6.82 8.43
N LYS A 39 1.83 7.59 8.53
CA LYS A 39 1.15 7.83 9.81
C LYS A 39 0.64 6.51 10.42
N HIS A 40 0.09 5.62 9.60
CA HIS A 40 -0.39 4.34 10.10
C HIS A 40 0.75 3.41 10.55
N GLN A 41 1.91 3.44 9.91
CA GLN A 41 3.09 2.71 10.39
C GLN A 41 3.49 3.17 11.80
N GLN A 42 3.47 4.48 12.06
CA GLN A 42 3.80 5.05 13.37
C GLN A 42 2.77 4.67 14.45
N ILE A 43 1.49 4.61 14.08
CA ILE A 43 0.41 4.25 15.02
C ILE A 43 0.35 2.75 15.29
N ALA A 44 0.46 1.93 14.25
CA ALA A 44 0.34 0.48 14.35
C ALA A 44 1.59 -0.16 14.97
N GLY A 45 2.78 0.38 14.71
CA GLY A 45 4.05 -0.11 15.25
C GLY A 45 4.52 -1.47 14.71
N ASP A 46 3.61 -2.25 14.11
CA ASP A 46 3.91 -3.54 13.49
C ASP A 46 3.32 -3.61 12.07
N CYS A 47 4.21 -3.84 11.08
CA CYS A 47 3.87 -4.04 9.68
C CYS A 47 2.87 -5.19 9.49
N LYS A 48 2.94 -6.24 10.31
CA LYS A 48 2.08 -7.42 10.21
C LYS A 48 0.62 -7.14 10.55
N THR A 49 0.33 -6.01 11.19
CA THR A 49 -1.05 -5.54 11.43
C THR A 49 -1.85 -5.46 10.13
N CYS A 50 -1.21 -5.12 9.02
CA CYS A 50 -1.83 -5.06 7.69
C CYS A 50 -1.20 -6.06 6.71
N HIS A 51 0.11 -6.32 6.83
CA HIS A 51 0.87 -7.17 5.92
C HIS A 51 1.18 -8.53 6.55
N GLU A 52 0.19 -9.43 6.59
CA GLU A 52 0.31 -10.74 7.24
C GLU A 52 1.49 -11.58 6.71
N LYS A 53 1.77 -11.48 5.41
CA LYS A 53 2.88 -12.18 4.73
C LYS A 53 4.18 -11.36 4.66
N GLY A 54 4.25 -10.24 5.37
CA GLY A 54 5.35 -9.28 5.32
C GLY A 54 5.13 -8.13 4.32
N PRO A 55 5.91 -7.05 4.41
CA PRO A 55 5.72 -5.84 3.61
C PRO A 55 5.69 -6.13 2.12
N GLY A 56 4.72 -5.53 1.41
CA GLY A 56 4.53 -5.77 -0.02
C GLY A 56 3.06 -5.64 -0.42
N LYS A 57 2.71 -6.12 -1.61
CA LYS A 57 1.31 -6.15 -2.04
C LYS A 57 0.51 -7.08 -1.12
N ILE A 58 -0.61 -6.59 -0.60
CA ILE A 58 -1.54 -7.39 0.19
C ILE A 58 -2.37 -8.24 -0.79
N GLU A 59 -2.25 -9.56 -0.67
CA GLU A 59 -3.05 -10.49 -1.46
C GLU A 59 -4.53 -10.37 -1.06
N GLY A 60 -5.42 -10.30 -2.05
CA GLY A 60 -6.85 -10.09 -1.80
C GLY A 60 -7.21 -8.68 -1.34
N PHE A 61 -6.30 -7.70 -1.45
CA PHE A 61 -6.64 -6.30 -1.18
C PHE A 61 -7.81 -5.85 -2.08
N GLY A 62 -8.86 -5.33 -1.47
CA GLY A 62 -10.09 -4.94 -2.12
C GLY A 62 -11.13 -4.46 -1.12
N LYS A 63 -12.37 -4.23 -1.58
CA LYS A 63 -13.46 -3.67 -0.76
C LYS A 63 -13.66 -4.43 0.56
N ASP A 64 -13.80 -5.74 0.50
CA ASP A 64 -14.13 -6.54 1.69
C ASP A 64 -12.96 -6.60 2.67
N TRP A 65 -11.72 -6.73 2.16
CA TRP A 65 -10.52 -6.64 2.98
C TRP A 65 -10.39 -5.26 3.64
N ALA A 66 -10.57 -4.18 2.89
CA ALA A 66 -10.44 -2.82 3.41
C ALA A 66 -11.53 -2.49 4.46
N HIS A 67 -12.78 -2.90 4.25
CA HIS A 67 -13.84 -2.70 5.24
C HIS A 67 -13.65 -3.58 6.49
N LYS A 68 -13.04 -4.76 6.35
CA LYS A 68 -12.71 -5.60 7.52
C LYS A 68 -11.51 -5.03 8.29
N THR A 69 -10.43 -4.69 7.60
CA THR A 69 -9.16 -4.31 8.24
C THR A 69 -9.12 -2.83 8.61
N CYS A 70 -9.38 -1.92 7.66
CA CYS A 70 -9.29 -0.48 7.91
C CYS A 70 -10.40 -0.02 8.87
N LYS A 71 -11.66 -0.26 8.50
CA LYS A 71 -12.81 0.13 9.34
C LYS A 71 -12.87 -0.67 10.64
N GLY A 72 -12.60 -1.98 10.61
CA GLY A 72 -12.61 -2.80 11.83
C GLY A 72 -11.58 -2.34 12.87
N CYS A 73 -10.36 -1.99 12.45
CA CYS A 73 -9.37 -1.41 13.36
C CYS A 73 -9.84 -0.06 13.94
N HIS A 74 -10.39 0.83 13.11
CA HIS A 74 -10.89 2.12 13.59
C HIS A 74 -12.06 1.98 14.57
N GLU A 75 -12.96 1.01 14.34
CA GLU A 75 -14.06 0.69 15.26
C GLU A 75 -13.53 0.14 16.59
N GLN A 76 -12.61 -0.83 16.53
CA GLN A 76 -12.02 -1.44 17.72
C GLN A 76 -11.25 -0.42 18.57
N LYS A 77 -10.46 0.44 17.93
CA LYS A 77 -9.67 1.48 18.60
C LYS A 77 -10.47 2.74 18.93
N LYS A 78 -11.72 2.82 18.45
CA LYS A 78 -12.57 4.02 18.52
C LYS A 78 -11.85 5.28 18.03
N ALA A 79 -11.02 5.12 16.99
CA ALA A 79 -10.14 6.15 16.46
C ALA A 79 -10.02 6.00 14.94
N GLY A 80 -10.26 7.08 14.21
CA GLY A 80 -10.26 7.09 12.76
C GLY A 80 -11.66 7.00 12.14
N PRO A 81 -11.75 7.16 10.80
CA PRO A 81 -13.02 7.21 10.08
C PRO A 81 -13.75 5.85 10.06
N THR A 82 -15.05 5.87 10.27
CA THR A 82 -15.92 4.67 10.24
C THR A 82 -17.14 4.82 9.34
N LYS A 83 -17.48 6.07 8.95
CA LYS A 83 -18.59 6.35 8.03
C LYS A 83 -18.10 6.42 6.58
N CYS A 84 -18.97 6.06 5.65
CA CYS A 84 -18.65 5.96 4.22
C CYS A 84 -17.94 7.22 3.68
N GLY A 85 -18.51 8.41 3.91
CA GLY A 85 -17.98 9.68 3.41
C GLY A 85 -16.80 10.24 4.20
N GLU A 86 -16.42 9.60 5.32
CA GLU A 86 -15.19 9.98 6.03
C GLU A 86 -13.96 9.38 5.35
N CYS A 87 -14.09 8.19 4.74
CA CYS A 87 -13.05 7.58 3.92
C CYS A 87 -13.16 7.93 2.44
N HIS A 88 -14.35 7.79 1.85
CA HIS A 88 -14.57 7.98 0.41
C HIS A 88 -14.86 9.44 0.11
N LYS A 89 -13.84 10.16 -0.36
CA LYS A 89 -13.96 11.57 -0.76
C LYS A 89 -14.16 11.64 -2.27
N LYS A 90 -15.22 12.33 -2.69
CA LYS A 90 -15.47 12.66 -4.10
C LYS A 90 -14.83 13.99 -4.43
#